data_AF-A0AAE5QVD4-F1
#
_entry.id   AF-A0AAE5QVD4-F1
#
_cell.length_a   1.000
_cell.length_b   1.000
_cell.length_c   1.000
_cell.angle_alpha   90.00
_cell.angle_beta   90.00
_cell.angle_gamma   90.00
#
_symmetry.space_group_name_H-M   'P 1'
#
loop_
_entity.id
_entity.type
_entity.pdbx_description
1 polymer ?
#
loop_
_entity_poly.entity_id
_entity_poly.type
_entity_poly.pdbx_seq_one_letter_code
_entity_poly.pdbx_strand_id
1 'polypeptide(L)' 'TFIKNNVNGYRVPIDITNLDEDTLITELTSKLLLFFTQDNEKTRAESYKIANNYLIGNIKEKWKNLIDEVLND' A
#
# COMPACT_ATOMS: atom_id res chain seq x y z
N THR A 1 6.04 0.98 -0.66
CA THR A 1 5.02 0.24 0.10
C THR A 1 3.68 0.38 -0.58
N PHE A 2 2.94 -0.71 -0.75
CA PHE A 2 1.67 -0.74 -1.49
C PHE A 2 0.49 -0.17 -0.70
N ILE A 3 0.60 -0.17 0.64
CA ILE A 3 -0.41 0.35 1.55
C ILE A 3 0.13 1.61 2.21
N LYS A 4 -0.45 2.77 1.91
CA LYS A 4 -0.33 4.01 2.67
C LYS A 4 -1.41 4.03 3.75
N ASN A 5 -0.98 4.00 5.01
CA ASN A 5 -1.87 3.93 6.16
C ASN A 5 -2.87 5.10 6.15
N ASN A 6 -4.16 4.81 6.39
CA ASN A 6 -5.28 5.75 6.35
C ASN A 6 -5.50 6.46 5.00
N VAL A 7 -4.86 6.00 3.92
CA VAL A 7 -5.00 6.61 2.58
C VAL A 7 -5.65 5.62 1.62
N ASN A 8 -5.06 4.44 1.48
CA ASN A 8 -5.58 3.40 0.60
C ASN A 8 -5.80 2.05 1.31
N GLY A 9 -5.78 2.09 2.65
CA GLY A 9 -5.92 0.94 3.53
C GLY A 9 -5.35 1.24 4.92
N TYR A 10 -5.36 0.24 5.79
CA TYR A 10 -4.86 0.35 7.15
C TYR A 10 -3.66 -0.56 7.35
N ARG A 11 -2.72 -0.11 8.18
CA ARG A 11 -1.64 -0.95 8.69
C ARG A 11 -1.90 -1.24 10.16
N VAL A 12 -1.99 -2.52 10.49
CA VAL A 12 -2.10 -2.98 11.86
C VAL A 12 -0.68 -3.30 12.35
N PRO A 13 -0.19 -2.64 13.41
CA PRO A 13 1.11 -2.97 13.99
C PRO A 13 1.05 -4.35 14.63
N ILE A 14 2.16 -5.08 14.59
CA ILE A 14 2.31 -6.38 15.22
C ILE A 14 3.61 -6.41 16.04
N ASP A 15 3.50 -6.79 17.31
CA ASP A 15 4.65 -7.20 18.11
C ASP A 15 4.75 -8.72 18.07
N ILE A 16 5.70 -9.22 17.29
CA ILE A 16 5.92 -10.68 17.13
C ILE A 16 6.58 -11.31 18.36
N THR A 17 7.12 -10.52 19.29
CA THR A 17 7.78 -11.02 20.50
C THR A 17 6.79 -11.23 21.64
N ASN A 18 5.73 -10.43 21.71
CA ASN A 18 4.66 -10.51 22.70
C ASN A 18 3.30 -10.51 22.01
N LEU A 19 3.08 -11.50 21.14
CA LEU A 19 1.86 -11.57 20.34
C LEU A 19 0.65 -11.91 21.24
N ASP A 20 -0.22 -10.93 21.46
CA ASP A 20 -1.56 -11.14 21.99
C ASP A 20 -2.55 -11.27 20.83
N GLU A 21 -3.01 -12.49 20.58
CA GLU A 21 -3.88 -12.84 19.46
C GLU A 21 -5.24 -12.11 19.54
N ASP A 22 -5.81 -11.98 20.75
CA ASP A 22 -7.10 -11.33 20.95
C ASP A 22 -7.03 -9.84 20.62
N THR A 23 -5.93 -9.17 21.01
CA THR A 23 -5.67 -7.78 20.62
C THR A 23 -5.50 -7.64 19.11
N LEU A 24 -4.78 -8.56 18.45
CA LEU A 24 -4.60 -8.51 17.00
C LEU A 24 -5.93 -8.71 16.24
N ILE A 25 -6.74 -9.68 16.67
CA ILE A 25 -8.09 -9.92 16.12
C ILE A 25 -8.95 -8.67 16.28
N THR A 26 -8.90 -8.03 17.45
CA THR A 26 -9.65 -6.81 17.74
C THR A 26 -9.24 -5.66 16.83
N GLU A 27 -7.94 -5.42 16.67
CA GLU A 27 -7.42 -4.36 15.78
C GLU A 27 -7.77 -4.62 14.31
N LEU A 28 -7.60 -5.84 13.82
CA LEU A 28 -7.96 -6.21 12.44
C LEU A 28 -9.46 -6.00 12.19
N THR A 29 -10.31 -6.47 13.10
CA THR A 29 -11.77 -6.33 12.99
C THR A 29 -12.19 -4.86 13.02
N SER A 30 -11.55 -4.05 13.86
CA SER A 30 -11.77 -2.60 13.93
C SER A 30 -11.45 -1.92 12.60
N LYS A 31 -10.33 -2.25 11.95
CA LYS A 31 -9.97 -1.67 10.63
C LYS A 31 -10.88 -2.14 9.50
N LEU A 32 -11.33 -3.40 9.53
CA LEU A 32 -12.32 -3.91 8.57
C LEU A 32 -13.65 -3.16 8.71
N LEU A 33 -14.15 -2.98 9.93
CA LEU A 33 -15.38 -2.23 10.17
C LEU A 33 -15.26 -0.79 9.68
N LEU A 34 -14.15 -0.11 9.99
CA LEU A 34 -13.90 1.25 9.53
C LEU A 34 -13.85 1.32 8.00
N PHE A 35 -13.23 0.34 7.34
CA PHE A 35 -13.20 0.25 5.89
C PHE A 35 -14.62 0.15 5.32
N PHE A 36 -15.48 -0.75 5.80
CA PHE A 36 -16.81 -0.92 5.22
C PHE A 36 -17.82 0.18 5.57
N THR A 37 -17.55 0.98 6.61
CA THR A 37 -18.47 2.02 7.08
C THR A 37 -18.17 3.42 6.53
N GLN A 38 -16.99 3.64 5.95
CA GLN A 38 -16.63 4.91 5.31
C GLN A 38 -16.89 4.91 3.79
N ASP A 39 -16.95 6.11 3.20
CA ASP A 39 -16.93 6.26 1.75
C ASP A 39 -15.54 5.88 1.19
N ASN A 40 -15.49 4.77 0.46
CA ASN A 40 -14.27 4.19 -0.06
C ASN A 40 -13.87 4.66 -1.46
N GLU A 41 -14.62 5.57 -2.08
CA GLU A 41 -14.27 6.10 -3.40
C GLU A 41 -12.88 6.76 -3.39
N LYS A 42 -12.58 7.53 -2.34
CA LYS A 42 -11.26 8.15 -2.16
C LYS A 42 -10.15 7.10 -1.98
N THR A 43 -10.39 6.11 -1.13
CA THR A 43 -9.47 4.98 -0.90
C THR A 43 -9.14 4.23 -2.19
N ARG A 44 -10.16 3.97 -3.02
CA ARG A 44 -10.00 3.32 -4.33
C ARG A 44 -9.21 4.19 -5.30
N ALA A 45 -9.55 5.48 -5.40
CA ALA A 45 -8.83 6.41 -6.26
C ALA A 45 -7.34 6.51 -5.89
N GLU A 46 -7.01 6.60 -4.60
CA GLU A 46 -5.62 6.61 -4.12
C GLU A 46 -4.89 5.29 -4.41
N SER A 47 -5.59 4.15 -4.34
CA SER A 47 -5.03 2.86 -4.75
C SER A 47 -4.61 2.86 -6.23
N TYR A 48 -5.44 3.41 -7.11
CA TYR A 48 -5.10 3.53 -8.54
C TYR A 48 -3.92 4.49 -8.78
N LYS A 49 -3.82 5.59 -8.03
CA LYS A 49 -2.64 6.48 -8.11
C LYS A 49 -1.35 5.76 -7.73
N ILE A 50 -1.38 4.91 -6.70
CA ILE A 50 -0.23 4.09 -6.31
C ILE A 50 0.07 3.07 -7.43
N ALA A 51 -0.95 2.36 -7.91
CA ALA A 51 -0.83 1.33 -8.94
C ALA A 51 -0.28 1.88 -10.27
N ASN A 52 -0.57 3.15 -10.60
CA ASN A 52 -0.07 3.81 -11.81
C ASN A 52 1.46 3.66 -11.94
N ASN A 53 2.20 3.82 -10.84
CA ASN A 53 3.67 3.72 -10.85
C ASN A 53 4.23 2.34 -11.20
N TYR A 54 3.37 1.31 -11.24
CA TYR A 54 3.70 -0.08 -11.50
C TYR A 54 3.11 -0.60 -12.82
N LEU A 55 2.48 0.27 -13.61
CA LEU A 55 2.03 -0.08 -14.97
C LEU A 55 3.23 -0.42 -15.85
N ILE A 56 3.03 -1.35 -16.79
CA ILE A 56 4.07 -1.86 -17.70
C ILE A 56 4.81 -0.71 -18.40
N GLY A 57 4.10 0.33 -18.86
CA GLY A 57 4.71 1.50 -19.51
C GLY A 57 5.73 2.20 -18.62
N ASN A 58 5.34 2.51 -17.38
CA ASN A 58 6.18 3.20 -16.40
C ASN A 58 7.37 2.34 -15.96
N ILE A 59 7.20 1.02 -15.90
CA ILE A 59 8.30 0.10 -15.59
C ILE A 59 9.30 0.00 -16.76
N LYS A 60 8.83 -0.07 -18.01
CA LYS A 60 9.70 -0.06 -19.19
C LYS A 60 10.53 1.22 -19.27
N GLU A 61 9.91 2.38 -19.00
CA GLU A 61 10.60 3.66 -18.96
C GLU A 61 11.70 3.70 -17.88
N LYS A 62 11.39 3.25 -16.66
CA LYS A 62 12.38 3.18 -15.58
C LYS A 62 13.57 2.29 -15.93
N TRP A 63 13.34 1.13 -16.57
CA TRP A 63 14.41 0.26 -17.03
C TRP A 63 15.27 0.92 -18.11
N LYS A 64 14.63 1.59 -19.09
CA LYS A 64 15.35 2.32 -20.12
C LYS A 64 16.24 3.40 -19.49
N ASN A 65 15.68 4.22 -18.60
CA ASN A 65 16.42 5.30 -17.94
C ASN A 65 17.63 4.77 -17.16
N LEU A 66 17.49 3.63 -16.46
CA LEU A 66 18.60 3.00 -15.75
C LEU A 66 19.71 2.51 -16.70
N ILE A 67 19.34 1.92 -17.85
CA ILE A 67 20.32 1.49 -18.86
C ILE A 67 21.04 2.70 -19.45
N ASP A 68 20.29 3.76 -19.79
CA ASP A 68 20.85 4.99 -20.36
C ASP A 68 21.76 5.70 -19.34
N GLU A 69 21.41 5.74 -18.05
CA GLU A 69 22.25 6.26 -16.96
C GLU A 69 23.59 5.52 -16.91
N VAL A 70 23.56 4.19 -16.80
CA VAL A 70 24.79 3.37 -16.71
C VAL A 70 25.67 3.44 -17.95
N LEU A 71 25.09 3.67 -19.13
CA LEU A 71 25.86 3.77 -20.39
C LEU A 71 26.49 5.15 -20.61
N ASN A 72 25.97 6.20 -19.97
CA ASN A 72 26.40 7.59 -20.19
C ASN A 72 27.08 8.23 -18.96
N ASP A 73 27.17 7.52 -17.83
CA ASP A 73 28.11 7.80 -16.72
C ASP A 73 29.54 7.32 -17.06
#